data_AF-A0A6N7YR43-F1
#
_entry.id   AF-A0A6N7YR43-F1
#
_cell.length_a   1.000
_cell.length_b   1.000
_cell.length_c   1.000
_cell.angle_alpha   90.00
_cell.angle_beta   90.00
_cell.angle_gamma   90.00
#
_symmetry.space_group_name_H-M   'P 1'
#
loop_
_entity.id
_entity.type
_entity.pdbx_description
1 polymer ?
#
loop_
_entity_poly.entity_id
_entity_poly.type
_entity_poly.pdbx_seq_one_letter_code
_entity_poly.pdbx_strand_id
1 'polypeptide(L)'
;MSHAAVPLVRRFSGTERLLHWTHTAGFLAMLGTGLLLYVPAFSDVLGGRPTAKAAHLGASIAWLVAMALVVLLGDRRGLHVTLQEIDRFDQDDRDWLRRRGTPPARFNAGQKLHTVVQAGFAALFVASGTLLWLSERVNGLRLQGTIVVHDAAMFGAVALLLGHLWLALVWPPTRHAMRGIVRGTVRASWAARHHPRWRAASAESPRTRWTVPRSAWLASVLILVVGGTATAYVVDDSLGDRAGEEVSIAPPAAPQPASAAAAAAPPVEAEQVVPPPDPGADPLQLAAEAQQLQQDGRLNAAIERYRIALRGLPGRPDVRAAYGIALVDAGNEDEGFAQLRRATRHTPRYEGARLALGLELLDAGRAAEGRAQLRRYLRSAAPGPGADVARAALERDAR
;
A
#
# COMPACT_ATOMS: atom_id res chain seq x y z
N MET A 1 -33.49 -11.49 6.44
CA MET A 1 -33.02 -10.34 5.65
C MET A 1 -31.56 -10.59 5.33
N SER A 2 -31.25 -11.02 4.09
CA SER A 2 -29.90 -11.42 3.68
C SER A 2 -29.19 -10.22 3.04
N HIS A 3 -28.09 -9.75 3.62
CA HIS A 3 -27.22 -8.73 3.02
C HIS A 3 -26.46 -9.35 1.84
N ALA A 4 -26.77 -8.93 0.61
CA ALA A 4 -26.04 -9.36 -0.59
C ALA A 4 -24.55 -9.00 -0.49
N ALA A 5 -23.68 -9.97 -0.75
CA ALA A 5 -22.25 -9.83 -0.55
C ALA A 5 -21.57 -9.09 -1.72
N VAL A 6 -20.84 -8.01 -1.42
CA VAL A 6 -20.04 -7.24 -2.39
C VAL A 6 -19.11 -8.17 -3.18
N PRO A 7 -19.04 -8.08 -4.53
CA PRO A 7 -18.21 -8.95 -5.36
C PRO A 7 -16.72 -8.78 -5.11
N LEU A 8 -16.06 -9.86 -4.72
CA LEU A 8 -14.62 -9.88 -4.40
C LEU A 8 -13.85 -10.78 -5.37
N VAL A 9 -12.68 -10.30 -5.80
CA VAL A 9 -11.67 -11.08 -6.54
C VAL A 9 -10.43 -11.27 -5.68
N ARG A 10 -9.83 -12.47 -5.75
CA ARG A 10 -8.59 -12.78 -5.03
C ARG A 10 -7.43 -12.06 -5.70
N ARG A 11 -6.81 -11.12 -5.00
CA ARG A 11 -5.61 -10.38 -5.43
C ARG A 11 -4.33 -10.99 -4.90
N PHE A 12 -4.36 -11.48 -3.66
CA PHE A 12 -3.19 -12.03 -2.98
C PHE A 12 -3.46 -13.41 -2.36
N SER A 13 -2.52 -14.32 -2.52
CA SER A 13 -2.48 -15.63 -1.91
C SER A 13 -2.24 -15.56 -0.40
N GLY A 14 -2.50 -16.67 0.31
CA GLY A 14 -2.16 -16.75 1.73
C GLY A 14 -0.66 -16.54 1.96
N THR A 15 0.18 -17.17 1.14
CA THR A 15 1.64 -17.08 1.20
C THR A 15 2.14 -15.67 0.96
N GLU A 16 1.62 -14.97 -0.05
CA GLU A 16 2.02 -13.58 -0.36
C GLU A 16 1.69 -12.63 0.78
N ARG A 17 0.50 -12.79 1.40
CA ARG A 17 0.13 -11.99 2.57
C ARG A 17 1.01 -12.31 3.76
N LEU A 18 1.26 -13.59 4.03
CA LEU A 18 2.11 -14.00 5.14
C LEU A 18 3.53 -13.46 4.96
N LEU A 19 4.07 -13.50 3.74
CA LEU A 19 5.37 -12.94 3.40
C LEU A 19 5.40 -11.43 3.65
N HIS A 20 4.40 -10.69 3.15
CA HIS A 20 4.28 -9.25 3.40
C HIS A 20 4.25 -8.93 4.91
N TRP A 21 3.32 -9.52 5.66
CA TRP A 21 3.15 -9.21 7.09
C TRP A 21 4.34 -9.64 7.93
N THR A 22 5.01 -10.75 7.58
CA THR A 22 6.23 -11.18 8.28
C THR A 22 7.37 -10.20 7.98
N HIS A 23 7.49 -9.70 6.73
CA HIS A 23 8.45 -8.66 6.41
C HIS A 23 8.15 -7.33 7.12
N THR A 24 6.89 -6.87 7.11
CA THR A 24 6.48 -5.65 7.82
C THR A 24 6.76 -5.74 9.31
N ALA A 25 6.36 -6.83 9.96
CA ALA A 25 6.55 -6.99 11.40
C ALA A 25 8.04 -7.06 11.78
N GLY A 26 8.86 -7.80 11.02
CA GLY A 26 10.30 -7.85 11.26
C GLY A 26 10.99 -6.53 11.00
N PHE A 27 10.62 -5.81 9.94
CA PHE A 27 11.14 -4.48 9.66
C PHE A 27 10.81 -3.49 10.80
N LEU A 28 9.57 -3.47 11.29
CA LEU A 28 9.18 -2.57 12.38
C LEU A 28 9.90 -2.93 13.69
N ALA A 29 10.10 -4.22 13.98
CA ALA A 29 10.87 -4.66 15.15
C ALA A 29 12.35 -4.26 15.04
N MET A 30 12.96 -4.45 13.87
CA MET A 30 14.34 -4.01 13.60
C MET A 30 14.47 -2.49 13.63
N LEU A 31 13.51 -1.75 13.07
CA LEU A 31 13.51 -0.29 13.12
C LEU A 31 13.40 0.20 14.57
N GLY A 32 12.50 -0.36 15.37
CA GLY A 32 12.37 -0.02 16.78
C GLY A 32 13.66 -0.28 17.55
N THR A 33 14.21 -1.49 17.47
CA THR A 33 15.48 -1.84 18.14
C THR A 33 16.69 -1.04 17.61
N GLY A 34 16.71 -0.72 16.33
CA GLY A 34 17.75 0.12 15.71
C GLY A 34 17.69 1.57 16.19
N LEU A 35 16.49 2.14 16.35
CA LEU A 35 16.32 3.48 16.90
C LEU A 35 16.80 3.57 18.35
N LEU A 36 16.58 2.52 19.15
CA LEU A 36 17.11 2.42 20.52
C LEU A 36 18.64 2.38 20.57
N LEU A 37 19.29 1.85 19.53
CA LEU A 37 20.75 1.89 19.38
C LEU A 37 21.28 3.22 18.85
N TYR A 38 20.48 3.89 18.03
CA TYR A 38 20.86 5.14 17.36
C TYR A 38 20.74 6.35 18.30
N VAL A 39 19.71 6.38 19.15
CA VAL A 39 19.46 7.47 20.10
C VAL A 39 19.92 7.05 21.50
N PRO A 40 21.03 7.63 22.03
CA PRO A 40 21.58 7.24 23.33
C PRO A 40 20.56 7.28 24.47
N ALA A 41 19.69 8.30 24.49
CA ALA A 41 18.67 8.50 25.52
C ALA A 41 17.64 7.37 25.61
N PHE A 42 17.48 6.55 24.58
CA PHE A 42 16.53 5.43 24.58
C PHE A 42 17.18 4.08 24.88
N SER A 43 18.51 3.98 24.87
CA SER A 43 19.20 2.72 25.11
C SER A 43 19.02 2.21 26.55
N ASP A 44 18.84 3.12 27.51
CA ASP A 44 18.59 2.78 28.92
C ASP A 44 17.21 2.13 29.14
N VAL A 45 16.25 2.34 28.23
CA VAL A 45 14.90 1.75 28.30
C VAL A 45 14.95 0.21 28.21
N LEU A 46 15.97 -0.35 27.56
CA LEU A 46 16.18 -1.80 27.45
C LEU A 46 17.27 -2.33 28.38
N GLY A 47 17.70 -1.56 29.40
CA GLY A 47 18.83 -1.97 30.26
C GLY A 47 20.21 -1.70 29.65
N GLY A 48 20.28 -0.82 28.64
CA GLY A 48 21.53 -0.30 28.08
C GLY A 48 21.82 -0.75 26.65
N ARG A 49 22.90 -0.17 26.09
CA ARG A 49 23.35 -0.41 24.71
C ARG A 49 23.63 -1.89 24.36
N PRO A 50 24.25 -2.72 25.23
CA PRO A 50 24.48 -4.14 24.93
C PRO A 50 23.18 -4.91 24.69
N THR A 51 22.18 -4.68 25.52
CA THR A 51 20.87 -5.34 25.44
C THR A 51 20.10 -4.90 24.20
N ALA A 52 20.10 -3.59 23.91
CA ALA A 52 19.51 -3.07 22.67
C ALA A 52 20.16 -3.68 21.41
N LYS A 53 21.48 -3.91 21.45
CA LYS A 53 22.23 -4.52 20.34
C LYS A 53 21.88 -6.00 20.18
N ALA A 54 21.82 -6.74 21.28
CA ALA A 54 21.39 -8.13 21.29
C ALA A 54 19.94 -8.27 20.77
N ALA A 55 19.05 -7.38 21.19
CA ALA A 55 17.66 -7.35 20.70
C ALA A 55 17.59 -7.09 19.18
N HIS A 56 18.40 -6.15 18.67
CA HIS A 56 18.44 -5.87 17.23
C HIS A 56 18.97 -7.04 16.40
N LEU A 57 20.04 -7.70 16.88
CA LEU A 57 20.57 -8.91 16.24
C LEU A 57 19.57 -10.08 16.32
N GLY A 58 18.91 -10.27 17.47
CA GLY A 58 17.89 -11.29 17.64
C GLY A 58 16.70 -11.08 16.70
N ALA A 59 16.23 -9.84 16.58
CA ALA A 59 15.15 -9.47 15.67
C ALA A 59 15.52 -9.74 14.20
N SER A 60 16.77 -9.48 13.79
CA SER A 60 17.21 -9.72 12.42
C SER A 60 17.33 -11.20 12.08
N ILE A 61 17.88 -12.02 12.99
CA ILE A 61 17.94 -13.48 12.85
C ILE A 61 16.52 -14.08 12.81
N ALA A 62 15.66 -13.66 13.74
CA ALA A 62 14.27 -14.10 13.78
C ALA A 62 13.52 -13.76 12.49
N TRP A 63 13.73 -12.56 11.94
CA TRP A 63 13.16 -12.16 10.68
C TRP A 63 13.66 -13.01 9.51
N LEU A 64 14.96 -13.29 9.42
CA LEU A 64 15.55 -14.16 8.39
C LEU A 64 14.95 -15.57 8.44
N VAL A 65 14.88 -16.16 9.65
CA VAL A 65 14.29 -17.49 9.86
C VAL A 65 12.81 -17.49 9.48
N ALA A 66 12.05 -16.49 9.94
CA ALA A 66 10.64 -16.39 9.62
C ALA A 66 10.42 -16.25 8.09
N MET A 67 11.18 -15.39 7.40
CA MET A 67 11.14 -15.28 5.94
C MET A 67 11.42 -16.62 5.25
N ALA A 68 12.46 -17.32 5.66
CA ALA A 68 12.81 -18.63 5.11
C ALA A 68 11.67 -19.64 5.33
N LEU A 69 11.07 -19.69 6.52
CA LEU A 69 9.95 -20.59 6.81
C LEU A 69 8.72 -20.28 5.94
N VAL A 70 8.37 -19.00 5.74
CA VAL A 70 7.25 -18.63 4.86
C VAL A 70 7.50 -19.10 3.42
N VAL A 71 8.71 -18.91 2.90
CA VAL A 71 9.07 -19.32 1.54
C VAL A 71 9.12 -20.85 1.41
N LEU A 72 9.71 -21.54 2.39
CA LEU A 72 9.89 -22.99 2.35
C LEU A 72 8.57 -23.73 2.54
N LEU A 73 7.72 -23.30 3.46
CA LEU A 73 6.45 -23.96 3.79
C LEU A 73 5.26 -23.44 2.97
N GLY A 74 5.42 -22.31 2.29
CA GLY A 74 4.40 -21.68 1.48
C GLY A 74 4.29 -22.19 0.03
N ASP A 75 3.39 -21.59 -0.72
CA ASP A 75 3.19 -21.84 -2.15
C ASP A 75 4.33 -21.27 -3.01
N ARG A 76 5.42 -22.04 -3.13
CA ARG A 76 6.62 -21.67 -3.90
C ARG A 76 6.33 -21.43 -5.38
N ARG A 77 5.40 -22.19 -5.97
CA ARG A 77 5.03 -22.02 -7.39
C ARG A 77 4.30 -20.70 -7.60
N GLY A 78 3.33 -20.39 -6.74
CA GLY A 78 2.65 -19.10 -6.75
C GLY A 78 3.60 -17.92 -6.51
N LEU A 79 4.54 -18.05 -5.57
CA LEU A 79 5.58 -17.03 -5.35
C LEU A 79 6.47 -16.84 -6.58
N HIS A 80 6.87 -17.91 -7.25
CA HIS A 80 7.66 -17.82 -8.47
C HIS A 80 6.92 -17.08 -9.59
N VAL A 81 5.63 -17.37 -9.79
CA VAL A 81 4.79 -16.64 -10.76
C VAL A 81 4.73 -15.16 -10.40
N THR A 82 4.49 -14.83 -9.14
CA THR A 82 4.44 -13.42 -8.69
C THR A 82 5.79 -12.71 -8.83
N LEU A 83 6.91 -13.40 -8.57
CA LEU A 83 8.25 -12.86 -8.82
C LEU A 83 8.45 -12.56 -10.31
N GLN A 84 8.03 -13.45 -11.21
CA GLN A 84 8.09 -13.19 -12.66
C GLN A 84 7.20 -12.00 -13.08
N GLU A 85 6.04 -11.81 -12.46
CA GLU A 85 5.18 -10.64 -12.69
C GLU A 85 5.83 -9.32 -12.26
N ILE A 86 6.63 -9.35 -11.18
CA ILE A 86 7.31 -8.17 -10.62
C ILE A 86 8.59 -7.85 -11.39
N ASP A 87 9.39 -8.86 -11.73
CA ASP A 87 10.71 -8.72 -12.35
C ASP A 87 10.63 -8.34 -13.83
N ARG A 88 9.54 -8.73 -14.51
CA ARG A 88 9.33 -8.35 -15.91
C ARG A 88 8.75 -6.95 -16.02
N PHE A 89 9.61 -6.00 -16.40
CA PHE A 89 9.23 -4.66 -16.84
C PHE A 89 8.98 -4.65 -18.36
N ASP A 90 7.73 -4.50 -18.76
CA ASP A 90 7.33 -4.45 -20.17
C ASP A 90 7.31 -3.00 -20.72
N GLN A 91 6.84 -2.84 -21.96
CA GLN A 91 6.74 -1.52 -22.58
C GLN A 91 5.67 -0.65 -21.92
N ASP A 92 4.59 -1.27 -21.43
CA ASP A 92 3.51 -0.56 -20.76
C ASP A 92 3.97 -0.01 -19.41
N ASP A 93 4.84 -0.74 -18.69
CA ASP A 93 5.46 -0.27 -17.46
C ASP A 93 6.33 0.97 -17.71
N ARG A 94 7.09 0.97 -18.82
CA ARG A 94 7.90 2.14 -19.23
C ARG A 94 7.02 3.33 -19.60
N ASP A 95 5.92 3.09 -20.31
CA ASP A 95 4.98 4.14 -20.69
C ASP A 95 4.18 4.66 -19.49
N TRP A 96 3.89 3.81 -18.51
CA TRP A 96 3.30 4.19 -17.21
C TRP A 96 4.24 5.13 -16.44
N LEU A 97 5.53 4.79 -16.35
CA LEU A 97 6.55 5.63 -15.72
C LEU A 97 6.70 6.99 -16.43
N ARG A 98 6.47 7.03 -17.74
CA ARG A 98 6.44 8.26 -18.56
C ARG A 98 5.08 8.98 -18.54
N ARG A 99 4.15 8.57 -17.68
CA ARG A 99 2.80 9.14 -17.51
C ARG A 99 1.94 9.11 -18.79
N ARG A 100 2.14 8.11 -19.66
CA ARG A 100 1.41 7.97 -20.94
C ARG A 100 0.07 7.20 -20.83
N GLY A 101 -0.46 7.05 -19.62
CA GLY A 101 -1.84 6.57 -19.41
C GLY A 101 -2.09 5.09 -19.72
N THR A 102 -1.08 4.22 -19.66
CA THR A 102 -1.25 2.81 -19.97
C THR A 102 -2.01 2.06 -18.87
N PRO A 103 -3.01 1.21 -19.24
CA PRO A 103 -3.77 0.42 -18.27
C PRO A 103 -2.87 -0.61 -17.57
N PRO A 104 -2.76 -0.60 -16.24
CA PRO A 104 -1.82 -1.48 -15.54
C PRO A 104 -2.33 -2.93 -15.43
N ALA A 105 -1.37 -3.87 -15.36
CA ALA A 105 -1.57 -5.27 -15.02
C ALA A 105 -1.88 -5.45 -13.51
N ARG A 106 -1.81 -6.66 -12.95
CA ARG A 106 -2.06 -6.94 -11.52
C ARG A 106 -1.24 -6.02 -10.59
N PHE A 107 0.00 -5.74 -10.97
CA PHE A 107 0.87 -4.72 -10.39
C PHE A 107 1.12 -3.62 -11.41
N ASN A 108 1.02 -2.35 -10.98
CA ASN A 108 1.50 -1.23 -11.79
C ASN A 108 3.03 -1.06 -11.64
N ALA A 109 3.65 -0.32 -12.56
CA ALA A 109 5.11 -0.14 -12.56
C ALA A 109 5.64 0.48 -11.25
N GLY A 110 4.88 1.39 -10.61
CA GLY A 110 5.23 1.93 -9.30
C GLY A 110 5.27 0.86 -8.20
N GLN A 111 4.30 -0.06 -8.17
CA GLN A 111 4.27 -1.19 -7.23
C GLN A 111 5.42 -2.18 -7.48
N LYS A 112 5.75 -2.46 -8.75
CA LYS A 112 6.90 -3.30 -9.12
C LYS A 112 8.21 -2.65 -8.65
N LEU A 113 8.43 -1.39 -9.02
CA LEU A 113 9.62 -0.63 -8.64
C LEU A 113 9.77 -0.55 -7.13
N HIS A 114 8.70 -0.22 -6.41
CA HIS A 114 8.70 -0.20 -4.95
C HIS A 114 9.11 -1.57 -4.37
N THR A 115 8.58 -2.67 -4.90
CA THR A 115 8.91 -4.01 -4.42
C THR A 115 10.39 -4.36 -4.65
N VAL A 116 10.93 -4.04 -5.84
CA VAL A 116 12.35 -4.28 -6.16
C VAL A 116 13.27 -3.43 -5.29
N VAL A 117 12.95 -2.14 -5.13
CA VAL A 117 13.73 -1.23 -4.27
C VAL A 117 13.70 -1.73 -2.82
N GLN A 118 12.55 -2.10 -2.27
CA GLN A 118 12.44 -2.63 -0.91
C GLN A 118 13.24 -3.93 -0.73
N ALA A 119 13.22 -4.83 -1.72
CA ALA A 119 14.04 -6.05 -1.71
C ALA A 119 15.54 -5.72 -1.73
N GLY A 120 15.95 -4.70 -2.49
CA GLY A 120 17.32 -4.18 -2.50
C GLY A 120 17.75 -3.64 -1.14
N PHE A 121 16.90 -2.85 -0.46
CA PHE A 121 17.14 -2.42 0.92
C PHE A 121 17.25 -3.59 1.89
N ALA A 122 16.36 -4.59 1.80
CA ALA A 122 16.41 -5.77 2.65
C ALA A 122 17.74 -6.53 2.48
N ALA A 123 18.20 -6.73 1.24
CA ALA A 123 19.49 -7.34 0.96
C ALA A 123 20.66 -6.49 1.48
N LEU A 124 20.60 -5.18 1.32
CA LEU A 124 21.59 -4.24 1.84
C LEU A 124 21.67 -4.28 3.38
N PHE A 125 20.54 -4.33 4.09
CA PHE A 125 20.52 -4.47 5.55
C PHE A 125 21.12 -5.79 6.02
N VAL A 126 20.81 -6.91 5.34
CA VAL A 126 21.41 -8.21 5.65
C VAL A 126 22.92 -8.15 5.46
N ALA A 127 23.40 -7.63 4.33
CA ALA A 127 24.82 -7.54 4.03
C ALA A 127 25.56 -6.62 5.01
N SER A 128 25.07 -5.38 5.18
CA SER A 128 25.68 -4.40 6.07
C SER A 128 25.59 -4.80 7.55
N GLY A 129 24.46 -5.34 8.01
CA GLY A 129 24.30 -5.85 9.37
C GLY A 129 25.21 -7.04 9.67
N THR A 130 25.36 -7.96 8.71
CA THR A 130 26.31 -9.08 8.83
C THR A 130 27.75 -8.58 8.89
N LEU A 131 28.11 -7.62 8.04
CA LEU A 131 29.44 -6.99 8.07
C LEU A 131 29.71 -6.30 9.41
N LEU A 132 28.76 -5.52 9.93
CA LEU A 132 28.89 -4.89 11.26
C LEU A 132 29.11 -5.93 12.35
N TRP A 133 28.31 -7.00 12.36
CA TRP A 133 28.42 -8.09 13.34
C TRP A 133 29.75 -8.85 13.24
N LEU A 134 30.24 -9.13 12.03
CA LEU A 134 31.53 -9.79 11.81
C LEU A 134 32.71 -8.88 12.14
N SER A 135 32.61 -7.58 11.84
CA SER A 135 33.68 -6.59 12.05
C SER A 135 34.10 -6.41 13.51
N GLU A 136 33.21 -6.77 14.44
CA GLU A 136 33.49 -6.77 15.88
C GLU A 136 34.26 -8.01 16.33
N ARG A 137 34.16 -9.11 15.59
CA ARG A 137 34.79 -10.41 15.89
C ARG A 137 36.09 -10.61 15.13
N VAL A 138 36.18 -10.03 13.94
CA VAL A 138 37.30 -10.21 13.01
C VAL A 138 37.79 -8.82 12.60
N ASN A 139 38.93 -8.40 13.17
CA ASN A 139 39.49 -7.08 12.95
C ASN A 139 39.78 -6.76 11.47
N GLY A 140 40.09 -7.78 10.64
CA GLY A 140 40.35 -7.63 9.21
C GLY A 140 39.12 -7.36 8.33
N LEU A 141 37.90 -7.47 8.87
CA LEU A 141 36.64 -7.22 8.14
C LEU A 141 36.03 -5.84 8.45
N ARG A 142 36.74 -4.99 9.21
CA ARG A 142 36.30 -3.62 9.51
C ARG A 142 36.40 -2.74 8.28
N LEU A 143 35.28 -2.62 7.57
CA LEU A 143 35.12 -1.66 6.48
C LEU A 143 34.65 -0.32 7.04
N GLN A 144 35.47 0.72 6.87
CA GLN A 144 35.09 2.08 7.25
C GLN A 144 33.85 2.51 6.46
N GLY A 145 32.86 3.08 7.16
CA GLY A 145 31.62 3.54 6.55
C GLY A 145 30.49 2.53 6.46
N THR A 146 30.67 1.25 6.86
CA THR A 146 29.55 0.29 6.88
C THR A 146 28.38 0.76 7.73
N ILE A 147 28.66 1.37 8.90
CA ILE A 147 27.62 1.94 9.75
C ILE A 147 26.91 3.11 9.07
N VAL A 148 27.64 3.98 8.36
CA VAL A 148 27.07 5.10 7.61
C VAL A 148 26.15 4.60 6.50
N VAL A 149 26.56 3.57 5.77
CA VAL A 149 25.73 2.94 4.72
C VAL A 149 24.48 2.29 5.34
N HIS A 150 24.62 1.60 6.47
CA HIS A 150 23.49 0.98 7.17
C HIS A 150 22.47 2.02 7.65
N ASP A 151 22.94 3.11 8.26
CA ASP A 151 22.10 4.19 8.77
C ASP A 151 21.45 4.98 7.63
N ALA A 152 22.20 5.31 6.58
CA ALA A 152 21.66 5.94 5.38
C ALA A 152 20.60 5.06 4.72
N ALA A 153 20.82 3.74 4.70
CA ALA A 153 19.84 2.78 4.20
C ALA A 153 18.56 2.78 5.07
N MET A 154 18.71 2.88 6.40
CA MET A 154 17.60 3.01 7.34
C MET A 154 16.74 4.23 7.05
N PHE A 155 17.33 5.42 6.90
CA PHE A 155 16.58 6.63 6.56
C PHE A 155 15.86 6.52 5.20
N GLY A 156 16.53 5.98 4.18
CA GLY A 156 15.90 5.73 2.88
C GLY A 156 14.72 4.76 2.96
N ALA A 157 14.87 3.66 3.71
CA ALA A 157 13.81 2.68 3.91
C ALA A 157 12.63 3.25 4.71
N VAL A 158 12.88 4.10 5.72
CA VAL A 158 11.84 4.80 6.49
C VAL A 158 11.06 5.75 5.59
N ALA A 159 11.72 6.54 4.74
CA ALA A 159 11.03 7.43 3.79
C ALA A 159 10.11 6.64 2.84
N LEU A 160 10.59 5.51 2.32
CA LEU A 160 9.79 4.62 1.48
C LEU A 160 8.63 3.97 2.24
N LEU A 161 8.84 3.56 3.50
CA LEU A 161 7.78 3.04 4.37
C LEU A 161 6.69 4.10 4.59
N LEU A 162 7.07 5.33 4.91
CA LEU A 162 6.11 6.42 5.15
C LEU A 162 5.30 6.72 3.89
N GLY A 163 5.95 6.82 2.73
CA GLY A 163 5.25 6.99 1.45
C GLY A 163 4.31 5.82 1.14
N HIS A 164 4.73 4.59 1.41
CA HIS A 164 3.90 3.40 1.27
C HIS A 164 2.67 3.44 2.20
N LEU A 165 2.87 3.76 3.48
CA LEU A 165 1.79 3.85 4.45
C LEU A 165 0.80 4.97 4.11
N TRP A 166 1.29 6.12 3.65
CA TRP A 166 0.44 7.21 3.18
C TRP A 166 -0.47 6.76 2.04
N LEU A 167 0.09 6.12 1.01
CA LEU A 167 -0.69 5.58 -0.10
C LEU A 167 -1.65 4.46 0.35
N ALA A 168 -1.24 3.62 1.29
CA ALA A 168 -2.04 2.46 1.70
C ALA A 168 -3.16 2.81 2.68
N LEU A 169 -2.97 3.81 3.55
CA LEU A 169 -3.87 4.15 4.66
C LEU A 169 -4.64 5.46 4.44
N VAL A 170 -3.98 6.48 3.91
CA VAL A 170 -4.52 7.84 3.84
C VAL A 170 -5.08 8.16 2.46
N TRP A 171 -4.35 7.79 1.40
CA TRP A 171 -4.71 8.14 0.02
C TRP A 171 -6.01 7.45 -0.45
N PRO A 172 -7.11 8.19 -0.67
CA PRO A 172 -8.42 7.59 -0.94
C PRO A 172 -8.50 6.67 -2.18
N PRO A 173 -7.83 6.98 -3.32
CA PRO A 173 -7.83 6.08 -4.48
C PRO A 173 -7.26 4.69 -4.20
N THR A 174 -6.19 4.60 -3.42
CA THR A 174 -5.48 3.33 -3.15
C THR A 174 -5.82 2.70 -1.81
N ARG A 175 -6.46 3.40 -0.86
CA ARG A 175 -6.88 2.84 0.45
C ARG A 175 -7.66 1.52 0.31
N HIS A 176 -8.46 1.40 -0.75
CA HIS A 176 -9.28 0.23 -1.04
C HIS A 176 -8.44 -1.04 -1.28
N ALA A 177 -7.18 -0.88 -1.69
CA ALA A 177 -6.23 -1.98 -1.87
C ALA A 177 -5.77 -2.62 -0.55
N MET A 178 -5.93 -1.94 0.60
CA MET A 178 -5.58 -2.46 1.93
C MET A 178 -6.32 -3.77 2.24
N ARG A 179 -7.60 -3.86 1.82
CA ARG A 179 -8.38 -5.10 1.95
C ARG A 179 -7.70 -6.26 1.22
N GLY A 180 -7.01 -5.97 0.11
CA GLY A 180 -6.21 -6.94 -0.62
C GLY A 180 -5.14 -7.58 0.25
N ILE A 181 -4.31 -6.80 0.93
CA ILE A 181 -3.19 -7.35 1.71
C ILE A 181 -3.63 -7.93 3.07
N VAL A 182 -4.73 -7.42 3.64
CA VAL A 182 -5.29 -7.95 4.90
C VAL A 182 -6.11 -9.22 4.66
N ARG A 183 -7.04 -9.21 3.70
CA ARG A 183 -8.02 -10.29 3.47
C ARG A 183 -7.72 -11.15 2.25
N GLY A 184 -6.81 -10.73 1.37
CA GLY A 184 -6.49 -11.42 0.11
C GLY A 184 -7.34 -11.03 -1.08
N THR A 185 -8.36 -10.20 -0.85
CA THR A 185 -9.42 -9.95 -1.82
C THR A 185 -9.68 -8.46 -1.97
N VAL A 186 -9.92 -8.02 -3.20
CA VAL A 186 -10.33 -6.65 -3.53
C VAL A 186 -11.69 -6.67 -4.22
N ARG A 187 -12.38 -5.53 -4.23
CA ARG A 187 -13.64 -5.39 -4.97
C ARG A 187 -13.40 -5.57 -6.46
N ALA A 188 -14.27 -6.32 -7.13
CA ALA A 188 -14.17 -6.55 -8.57
C ALA A 188 -14.27 -5.23 -9.36
N SER A 189 -15.12 -4.29 -8.93
CA SER A 189 -15.25 -2.95 -9.52
C SER A 189 -13.95 -2.15 -9.42
N TRP A 190 -13.31 -2.16 -8.26
CA TRP A 190 -12.01 -1.51 -8.07
C TRP A 190 -10.93 -2.14 -8.95
N ALA A 191 -10.90 -3.49 -9.04
CA ALA A 191 -9.96 -4.21 -9.89
C ALA A 191 -10.12 -3.86 -11.37
N ALA A 192 -11.36 -3.80 -11.87
CA ALA A 192 -11.64 -3.43 -13.25
C ALA A 192 -11.23 -1.98 -13.56
N ARG A 193 -11.44 -1.05 -12.62
CA ARG A 193 -11.07 0.36 -12.80
C ARG A 193 -9.56 0.60 -12.72
N HIS A 194 -8.89 -0.01 -11.73
CA HIS A 194 -7.49 0.30 -11.43
C HIS A 194 -6.51 -0.67 -12.07
N HIS A 195 -6.96 -1.84 -12.51
CA HIS A 195 -6.16 -2.91 -13.09
C HIS A 195 -6.89 -3.58 -14.27
N PRO A 196 -7.32 -2.85 -15.30
CA PRO A 196 -8.15 -3.38 -16.39
C PRO A 196 -7.47 -4.49 -17.22
N ARG A 197 -6.13 -4.54 -17.25
CA ARG A 197 -5.38 -5.65 -17.88
C ARG A 197 -5.13 -6.82 -16.95
N TRP A 198 -5.40 -6.68 -15.66
CA TRP A 198 -5.45 -7.82 -14.78
C TRP A 198 -6.65 -8.67 -15.18
N ARG A 199 -6.38 -9.69 -16.00
CA ARG A 199 -7.27 -10.84 -16.17
C ARG A 199 -7.32 -11.56 -14.82
N ALA A 200 -8.04 -10.99 -13.86
CA ALA A 200 -8.48 -11.71 -12.69
C ALA A 200 -9.15 -12.96 -13.27
N ALA A 201 -8.53 -14.13 -13.07
CA ALA A 201 -9.06 -15.38 -13.55
C ALA A 201 -10.56 -15.36 -13.26
N SER A 202 -11.33 -15.35 -14.35
CA SER A 202 -12.77 -15.32 -14.34
C SER A 202 -13.27 -16.33 -13.33
N ALA A 203 -14.38 -16.02 -12.67
CA ALA A 203 -15.08 -16.93 -11.78
C ALA A 203 -14.93 -18.39 -12.26
N GLU A 204 -14.12 -19.17 -11.53
CA GLU A 204 -13.87 -20.63 -11.56
C GLU A 204 -12.39 -21.02 -11.61
N SER A 205 -11.85 -21.39 -10.45
CA SER A 205 -11.54 -22.81 -10.21
C SER A 205 -11.42 -23.09 -8.71
N PRO A 206 -12.16 -24.08 -8.17
CA PRO A 206 -11.90 -24.62 -6.84
C PRO A 206 -10.68 -25.54 -6.94
N ARG A 207 -9.46 -24.99 -6.96
CA ARG A 207 -8.24 -25.80 -6.82
C ARG A 207 -7.33 -25.23 -5.75
N THR A 208 -7.43 -25.90 -4.60
CA THR A 208 -6.65 -25.77 -3.37
C THR A 208 -6.73 -24.43 -2.64
N ARG A 209 -7.61 -24.39 -1.63
CA ARG A 209 -7.50 -23.48 -0.48
C ARG A 209 -6.21 -23.81 0.28
N TRP A 210 -5.08 -23.33 -0.20
CA TRP A 210 -3.92 -23.13 0.68
C TRP A 210 -4.19 -21.85 1.48
N THR A 211 -5.06 -21.98 2.48
CA THR A 211 -5.13 -21.01 3.56
C THR A 211 -3.95 -21.29 4.46
N VAL A 212 -2.99 -20.38 4.50
CA VAL A 212 -1.99 -20.35 5.58
C VAL A 212 -2.79 -20.37 6.90
N PRO A 213 -2.67 -21.43 7.72
CA PRO A 213 -3.45 -21.52 8.95
C PRO A 213 -3.07 -20.35 9.86
N ARG A 214 -4.02 -19.83 10.65
CA ARG A 214 -3.77 -18.73 11.59
C ARG A 214 -2.57 -19.01 12.51
N SER A 215 -2.33 -20.28 12.82
CA SER A 215 -1.15 -20.75 13.57
C SER A 215 0.18 -20.40 12.92
N ALA A 216 0.29 -20.41 11.58
CA ALA A 216 1.52 -20.05 10.89
C ALA A 216 1.78 -18.52 10.92
N TRP A 217 0.73 -17.70 10.87
CA TRP A 217 0.86 -16.24 11.07
C TRP A 217 1.25 -15.90 12.51
N LEU A 218 0.58 -16.52 13.48
CA LEU A 218 0.91 -16.37 14.90
C LEU A 218 2.32 -16.88 15.21
N ALA A 219 2.76 -17.98 14.58
CA ALA A 219 4.12 -18.48 14.71
C ALA A 219 5.16 -17.48 14.16
N SER A 220 4.93 -16.87 12.99
CA SER A 220 5.83 -15.83 12.48
C SER A 220 5.92 -14.61 13.41
N VAL A 221 4.78 -14.14 13.93
CA VAL A 221 4.76 -13.02 14.90
C VAL A 221 5.45 -13.41 16.19
N LEU A 222 5.21 -14.62 16.71
CA LEU A 222 5.84 -15.14 17.92
C LEU A 222 7.35 -15.28 17.72
N ILE A 223 7.82 -15.80 16.58
CA ILE A 223 9.25 -15.91 16.26
C ILE A 223 9.89 -14.52 16.26
N LEU A 224 9.25 -13.52 15.66
CA LEU A 224 9.76 -12.15 15.64
C LEU A 224 9.82 -11.51 17.03
N VAL A 225 8.78 -11.69 17.85
CA VAL A 225 8.70 -11.11 19.19
C VAL A 225 9.63 -11.84 20.16
N VAL A 226 9.54 -13.18 20.24
CA VAL A 226 10.33 -14.01 21.15
C VAL A 226 11.78 -14.08 20.71
N GLY A 227 12.07 -14.13 19.41
CA GLY A 227 13.46 -14.12 18.93
C GLY A 227 14.20 -12.82 19.25
N GLY A 228 13.50 -11.68 19.21
CA GLY A 228 14.03 -10.39 19.66
C GLY A 228 14.29 -10.35 21.17
N THR A 229 13.35 -10.84 21.99
CA THR A 229 13.47 -10.76 23.46
C THR A 229 14.37 -11.85 24.05
N ALA A 230 14.26 -13.10 23.61
CA ALA A 230 15.07 -14.22 24.10
C ALA A 230 16.56 -14.04 23.80
N THR A 231 16.92 -13.46 22.65
CA THR A 231 18.32 -13.15 22.34
C THR A 231 18.86 -12.03 23.24
N ALA A 232 18.02 -11.04 23.59
CA ALA A 232 18.40 -10.00 24.54
C ALA A 232 18.74 -10.57 25.92
N TYR A 233 17.96 -11.54 26.40
CA TYR A 233 18.21 -12.22 27.68
C TYR A 233 19.41 -13.18 27.64
N VAL A 234 19.57 -13.99 26.59
CA VAL A 234 20.67 -14.98 26.50
C VAL A 234 22.03 -14.29 26.31
N VAL A 235 22.07 -13.16 25.60
CA VAL A 235 23.33 -12.42 25.42
C VAL A 235 23.72 -11.65 26.68
N ASP A 236 22.76 -11.09 27.42
CA ASP A 236 22.99 -10.42 28.71
C ASP A 236 23.64 -11.39 29.72
N ASP A 237 23.10 -12.61 29.84
CA ASP A 237 23.64 -13.68 30.69
C ASP A 237 25.07 -14.11 30.27
N SER A 238 25.34 -14.19 28.96
CA SER A 238 26.66 -14.55 28.42
C SER A 238 27.74 -13.44 28.56
N LEU A 239 27.32 -12.19 28.75
CA LEU A 239 28.20 -11.05 28.96
C LEU A 239 28.48 -10.83 30.45
N GLY A 240 27.57 -11.21 31.34
CA GLY A 240 27.80 -11.27 32.78
C GLY A 240 28.98 -12.15 33.16
N ASP A 241 29.14 -13.30 32.49
CA ASP A 241 30.25 -14.25 32.71
C ASP A 241 31.61 -13.77 32.17
N ARG A 242 31.66 -12.71 31.35
CA ARG A 242 32.91 -12.17 30.78
C ARG A 242 33.36 -10.85 31.40
N ALA A 243 32.63 -10.34 32.38
CA ALA A 243 32.94 -9.08 33.07
C ALA A 243 34.17 -9.17 34.02
N GLY A 244 34.89 -10.30 34.05
CA GLY A 244 36.09 -10.51 34.87
C GLY A 244 37.44 -10.28 34.19
N GLU A 245 37.49 -10.02 32.88
CA GLU A 245 38.75 -9.77 32.15
C GLU A 245 38.87 -8.29 31.75
N GLU A 246 39.26 -7.44 32.70
CA GLU A 246 39.61 -6.04 32.44
C GLU A 246 40.90 -5.97 31.61
N VAL A 247 40.77 -5.80 30.30
CA VAL A 247 41.87 -5.27 29.48
C VAL A 247 41.84 -3.75 29.60
N SER A 248 42.76 -3.21 30.40
CA SER A 248 43.01 -1.78 30.58
C SER A 248 43.35 -1.12 29.22
N ILE A 249 42.41 -0.35 28.67
CA ILE A 249 42.62 0.52 27.51
C ILE A 249 42.54 1.96 28.00
N ALA A 250 43.59 2.74 27.72
CA ALA A 250 43.70 4.15 28.07
C ALA A 250 42.51 4.98 27.53
N PRO A 251 42.05 6.01 28.25
CA PRO A 251 40.90 6.80 27.82
C PRO A 251 41.21 7.58 26.53
N PRO A 252 40.26 7.67 25.58
CA PRO A 252 40.45 8.50 24.40
C PRO A 252 40.45 9.99 24.76
N ALA A 253 41.23 10.77 24.01
CA ALA A 253 41.34 12.22 24.17
C ALA A 253 39.98 12.93 24.01
N ALA A 254 39.78 13.98 24.79
CA ALA A 254 38.54 14.76 24.83
C ALA A 254 38.20 15.39 23.47
N PRO A 255 36.91 15.42 23.07
CA PRO A 255 36.48 16.07 21.84
C PRO A 255 36.55 17.60 21.97
N GLN A 256 37.03 18.27 20.92
CA GLN A 256 36.96 19.73 20.78
C GLN A 256 35.51 20.18 20.52
N PRO A 257 35.11 21.38 21.00
CA PRO A 257 33.77 21.90 20.77
C PRO A 257 33.58 22.33 19.31
N ALA A 258 32.65 21.66 18.61
CA ALA A 258 32.19 22.11 17.30
C ALA A 258 31.21 23.27 17.43
N SER A 259 31.48 24.34 16.69
CA SER A 259 30.67 25.54 16.56
C SER A 259 29.23 25.23 16.14
N ALA A 260 28.27 25.78 16.89
CA ALA A 260 26.85 25.75 16.57
C ALA A 260 26.54 26.67 15.37
N ALA A 261 26.39 26.07 14.19
CA ALA A 261 25.62 26.66 13.10
C ALA A 261 24.28 25.92 13.00
N ALA A 262 23.22 26.55 13.50
CA ALA A 262 21.86 26.07 13.37
C ALA A 262 21.44 26.04 11.90
N ALA A 263 21.43 24.86 11.29
CA ALA A 263 20.74 24.63 10.03
C ALA A 263 19.24 24.54 10.32
N ALA A 264 18.52 25.62 10.01
CA ALA A 264 17.07 25.66 10.03
C ALA A 264 16.51 24.54 9.13
N ALA A 265 15.53 23.81 9.65
CA ALA A 265 14.74 22.85 8.88
C ALA A 265 14.10 23.55 7.66
N PRO A 266 13.99 22.86 6.50
CA PRO A 266 13.19 23.39 5.39
C PRO A 266 11.73 23.54 5.85
N PRO A 267 11.02 24.59 5.40
CA PRO A 267 9.64 24.81 5.81
C PRO A 267 8.76 23.67 5.29
N VAL A 268 7.84 23.24 6.15
CA VAL A 268 6.75 22.32 5.83
C VAL A 268 5.98 22.91 4.64
N GLU A 269 5.94 22.22 3.50
CA GLU A 269 5.15 22.65 2.35
C GLU A 269 3.69 22.78 2.78
N ALA A 270 3.19 24.01 2.80
CA ALA A 270 1.80 24.32 3.02
C ALA A 270 0.94 23.53 2.03
N GLU A 271 -0.15 22.95 2.52
CA GLU A 271 -1.23 22.35 1.72
C GLU A 271 -1.52 23.25 0.53
N GLN A 272 -1.06 22.87 -0.68
CA GLN A 272 -1.15 23.73 -1.86
C GLN A 272 -2.62 24.02 -2.12
N VAL A 273 -3.08 25.22 -1.79
CA VAL A 273 -4.44 25.68 -2.08
C VAL A 273 -4.67 25.52 -3.59
N VAL A 274 -5.70 24.76 -4.01
CA VAL A 274 -6.05 24.71 -5.44
C VAL A 274 -6.35 26.14 -5.86
N PRO A 275 -5.62 26.71 -6.83
CA PRO A 275 -5.90 28.07 -7.29
C PRO A 275 -7.35 28.11 -7.78
N PRO A 276 -8.13 29.16 -7.43
CA PRO A 276 -9.52 29.26 -7.86
C PRO A 276 -9.63 29.08 -9.38
N PRO A 277 -10.74 28.51 -9.85
CA PRO A 277 -10.90 28.24 -11.28
C PRO A 277 -10.90 29.56 -12.04
N ASP A 278 -10.25 29.58 -13.20
CA ASP A 278 -10.25 30.76 -14.08
C ASP A 278 -11.72 31.11 -14.43
N PRO A 279 -12.17 32.34 -14.13
CA PRO A 279 -13.55 32.78 -14.42
C PRO A 279 -13.95 32.66 -15.90
N GLY A 280 -12.97 32.64 -16.82
CA GLY A 280 -13.20 32.53 -18.26
C GLY A 280 -12.91 31.15 -18.86
N ALA A 281 -12.56 30.15 -18.04
CA ALA A 281 -12.20 28.83 -18.56
C ALA A 281 -13.37 28.14 -19.28
N ASP A 282 -13.05 27.45 -20.38
CA ASP A 282 -14.00 26.61 -21.09
C ASP A 282 -14.60 25.58 -20.11
N PRO A 283 -15.93 25.50 -19.99
CA PRO A 283 -16.61 24.48 -19.19
C PRO A 283 -16.12 23.04 -19.41
N LEU A 284 -15.68 22.67 -20.62
CA LEU A 284 -15.11 21.34 -20.88
C LEU A 284 -13.72 21.17 -20.27
N GLN A 285 -12.90 22.21 -20.33
CA GLN A 285 -11.60 22.23 -19.66
C GLN A 285 -11.79 22.11 -18.14
N LEU A 286 -12.74 22.85 -17.57
CA LEU A 286 -13.07 22.75 -16.15
C LEU A 286 -13.55 21.34 -15.76
N ALA A 287 -14.28 20.64 -16.63
CA ALA A 287 -14.67 19.25 -16.40
C ALA A 287 -13.47 18.28 -16.45
N ALA A 288 -12.51 18.51 -17.35
CA ALA A 288 -11.28 17.72 -17.44
C ALA A 288 -10.36 17.98 -16.23
N GLU A 289 -10.22 19.23 -15.80
CA GLU A 289 -9.53 19.61 -14.56
C GLU A 289 -10.18 18.98 -13.34
N ALA A 290 -11.53 18.98 -13.27
CA ALA A 290 -12.26 18.31 -12.21
C ALA A 290 -11.95 16.81 -12.17
N GLN A 291 -11.86 16.15 -13.33
CA GLN A 291 -11.50 14.74 -13.42
C GLN A 291 -10.07 14.49 -12.97
N GLN A 292 -9.13 15.36 -13.34
CA GLN A 292 -7.75 15.30 -12.86
C GLN A 292 -7.68 15.47 -11.34
N LEU A 293 -8.36 16.48 -10.80
CA LEU A 293 -8.47 16.70 -9.36
C LEU A 293 -9.10 15.51 -8.63
N GLN A 294 -10.09 14.84 -9.23
CA GLN A 294 -10.70 13.63 -8.67
C GLN A 294 -9.71 12.45 -8.67
N GLN A 295 -8.95 12.25 -9.75
CA GLN A 295 -7.88 11.24 -9.82
C GLN A 295 -6.77 11.51 -8.80
N ASP A 296 -6.47 12.78 -8.59
CA ASP A 296 -5.53 13.29 -7.59
C ASP A 296 -6.17 13.33 -6.18
N GLY A 297 -7.35 12.74 -5.96
CA GLY A 297 -7.98 12.64 -4.64
C GLY A 297 -8.41 13.97 -4.02
N ARG A 298 -8.34 15.08 -4.76
CA ARG A 298 -8.70 16.45 -4.33
C ARG A 298 -10.21 16.66 -4.51
N LEU A 299 -11.00 15.81 -3.85
CA LEU A 299 -12.43 15.64 -4.12
C LEU A 299 -13.23 16.94 -3.96
N ASN A 300 -12.97 17.74 -2.93
CA ASN A 300 -13.68 19.01 -2.73
C ASN A 300 -13.44 20.01 -3.88
N ALA A 301 -12.22 20.05 -4.38
CA ALA A 301 -11.90 20.90 -5.53
C ALA A 301 -12.51 20.35 -6.81
N ALA A 302 -12.45 19.03 -7.02
CA ALA A 302 -13.10 18.37 -8.15
C ALA A 302 -14.61 18.67 -8.18
N ILE A 303 -15.29 18.53 -7.03
CA ILE A 303 -16.71 18.88 -6.85
C ILE A 303 -16.96 20.32 -7.27
N GLU A 304 -16.12 21.27 -6.82
CA GLU A 304 -16.30 22.67 -7.20
C GLU A 304 -16.09 22.91 -8.70
N ARG A 305 -15.10 22.27 -9.32
CA ARG A 305 -14.84 22.41 -10.77
C ARG A 305 -15.96 21.81 -11.58
N TYR A 306 -16.45 20.62 -11.21
CA TYR A 306 -17.63 20.02 -11.83
C TYR A 306 -18.87 20.89 -11.67
N ARG A 307 -19.08 21.49 -10.49
CA ARG A 307 -20.21 22.39 -10.23
C ARG A 307 -20.19 23.60 -11.15
N ILE A 308 -19.01 24.17 -11.41
CA ILE A 308 -18.86 25.31 -12.33
C ILE A 308 -19.01 24.86 -13.78
N ALA A 309 -18.33 23.78 -14.18
CA ALA A 309 -18.44 23.21 -15.53
C ALA A 309 -19.90 22.93 -15.92
N LEU A 310 -20.70 22.39 -15.01
CA LEU A 310 -22.12 22.09 -15.25
C LEU A 310 -23.00 23.34 -15.39
N ARG A 311 -22.56 24.54 -14.99
CA ARG A 311 -23.28 25.79 -15.30
C ARG A 311 -23.19 26.12 -16.78
N GLY A 312 -22.03 25.91 -17.40
CA GLY A 312 -21.82 26.09 -18.84
C GLY A 312 -22.24 24.88 -19.68
N LEU A 313 -22.33 23.70 -19.08
CA LEU A 313 -22.69 22.43 -19.74
C LEU A 313 -23.89 21.74 -19.07
N PRO A 314 -25.05 22.41 -18.90
CA PRO A 314 -26.17 21.85 -18.14
C PRO A 314 -26.72 20.55 -18.72
N GLY A 315 -26.60 20.36 -20.04
CA GLY A 315 -27.07 19.20 -20.79
C GLY A 315 -26.06 18.05 -20.97
N ARG A 316 -24.90 18.08 -20.31
CA ARG A 316 -23.88 17.02 -20.43
C ARG A 316 -24.05 15.92 -19.37
N PRO A 317 -24.66 14.76 -19.69
CA PRO A 317 -24.92 13.71 -18.72
C PRO A 317 -23.65 12.99 -18.24
N ASP A 318 -22.61 12.95 -19.05
CA ASP A 318 -21.29 12.41 -18.75
C ASP A 318 -20.61 13.20 -17.63
N VAL A 319 -20.53 14.53 -17.77
CA VAL A 319 -19.98 15.42 -16.75
C VAL A 319 -20.82 15.38 -15.47
N ARG A 320 -22.16 15.31 -15.61
CA ARG A 320 -23.07 15.21 -14.46
C ARG A 320 -22.92 13.88 -13.71
N ALA A 321 -22.68 12.78 -14.43
CA ALA A 321 -22.43 11.48 -13.81
C ALA A 321 -21.09 11.48 -13.08
N ALA A 322 -20.02 12.02 -13.68
CA ALA A 322 -18.73 12.17 -13.04
C ALA A 322 -18.82 13.04 -11.76
N TYR A 323 -19.57 14.15 -11.81
CA TYR A 323 -19.86 14.98 -10.64
C TYR A 323 -20.57 14.19 -9.53
N GLY A 324 -21.59 13.40 -9.89
CA GLY A 324 -22.31 12.56 -8.93
C GLY A 324 -21.41 11.49 -8.29
N ILE A 325 -20.48 10.90 -9.05
CA ILE A 325 -19.49 9.96 -8.53
C ILE A 325 -18.51 10.67 -7.58
N ALA A 326 -18.02 11.85 -7.96
CA ALA A 326 -17.11 12.63 -7.11
C ALA A 326 -17.76 13.02 -5.76
N LEU A 327 -19.07 13.30 -5.75
CA LEU A 327 -19.85 13.54 -4.54
C LEU A 327 -19.95 12.28 -3.66
N VAL A 328 -20.23 11.11 -4.27
CA VAL A 328 -20.23 9.82 -3.54
C VAL A 328 -18.85 9.50 -2.97
N ASP A 329 -17.78 9.68 -3.76
CA ASP A 329 -16.39 9.46 -3.32
C ASP A 329 -16.01 10.36 -2.14
N ALA A 330 -16.57 11.58 -2.08
CA ALA A 330 -16.39 12.53 -0.98
C ALA A 330 -17.30 12.25 0.23
N GLY A 331 -18.15 11.23 0.18
CA GLY A 331 -19.10 10.87 1.24
C GLY A 331 -20.42 11.63 1.21
N ASN A 332 -20.67 12.47 0.20
CA ASN A 332 -21.96 13.15 0.00
C ASN A 332 -22.88 12.31 -0.89
N GLU A 333 -23.30 11.17 -0.36
CA GLU A 333 -24.00 10.13 -1.10
C GLU A 333 -25.39 10.58 -1.62
N ASP A 334 -26.16 11.31 -0.81
CA ASP A 334 -27.51 11.72 -1.18
C ASP A 334 -27.51 12.65 -2.40
N GLU A 335 -26.65 13.68 -2.38
CA GLU A 335 -26.50 14.61 -3.50
C GLU A 335 -25.87 13.89 -4.71
N GLY A 336 -24.88 13.03 -4.47
CA GLY A 336 -24.25 12.22 -5.53
C GLY A 336 -25.25 11.35 -6.28
N PHE A 337 -26.11 10.62 -5.55
CA PHE A 337 -27.20 9.83 -6.14
C PHE A 337 -28.25 10.70 -6.81
N ALA A 338 -28.53 11.91 -6.31
CA ALA A 338 -29.43 12.85 -6.97
C ALA A 338 -28.88 13.28 -8.33
N GLN A 339 -27.58 13.61 -8.42
CA GLN A 339 -26.92 13.98 -9.67
C GLN A 339 -26.85 12.82 -10.67
N LEU A 340 -26.51 11.62 -10.21
CA LEU A 340 -26.55 10.40 -11.04
C LEU A 340 -27.97 10.13 -11.56
N ARG A 341 -29.00 10.26 -10.72
CA ARG A 341 -30.40 10.15 -11.15
C ARG A 341 -30.78 11.22 -12.19
N ARG A 342 -30.27 12.45 -12.08
CA ARG A 342 -30.47 13.49 -13.10
C ARG A 342 -29.74 13.14 -14.41
N ALA A 343 -28.51 12.62 -14.34
CA ALA A 343 -27.75 12.19 -15.52
C ALA A 343 -28.49 11.11 -16.32
N THR A 344 -29.16 10.16 -15.66
CA THR A 344 -29.98 9.14 -16.34
C THR A 344 -31.23 9.66 -17.05
N ARG A 345 -31.67 10.89 -16.77
CA ARG A 345 -32.89 11.50 -17.37
C ARG A 345 -32.60 12.29 -18.65
N HIS A 346 -31.41 12.88 -18.77
CA HIS A 346 -31.11 13.81 -19.86
C HIS A 346 -30.78 13.13 -21.19
N THR A 347 -30.33 11.88 -21.19
CA THR A 347 -30.14 11.13 -22.43
C THR A 347 -30.48 9.66 -22.18
N PRO A 348 -31.59 9.14 -22.74
CA PRO A 348 -31.96 7.73 -22.63
C PRO A 348 -30.86 6.76 -23.12
N ARG A 349 -29.90 7.27 -23.92
CA ARG A 349 -28.71 6.56 -24.44
C ARG A 349 -27.43 6.69 -23.59
N TYR A 350 -27.37 7.50 -22.54
CA TYR A 350 -26.18 7.51 -21.67
C TYR A 350 -26.27 6.37 -20.64
N GLU A 351 -26.13 5.16 -21.16
CA GLU A 351 -26.25 3.92 -20.39
C GLU A 351 -25.21 3.86 -19.26
N GLY A 352 -24.06 4.53 -19.44
CA GLY A 352 -23.00 4.67 -18.45
C GLY A 352 -23.47 5.25 -17.11
N ALA A 353 -24.33 6.28 -17.11
CA ALA A 353 -24.86 6.82 -15.84
C ALA A 353 -25.80 5.84 -15.13
N ARG A 354 -26.54 5.02 -15.89
CA ARG A 354 -27.46 4.04 -15.30
C ARG A 354 -26.70 2.85 -14.71
N LEU A 355 -25.64 2.43 -15.37
CA LEU A 355 -24.70 1.45 -14.84
C LEU A 355 -24.01 1.98 -13.57
N ALA A 356 -23.46 3.19 -13.63
CA ALA A 356 -22.83 3.84 -12.46
C ALA A 356 -23.81 3.97 -11.29
N LEU A 357 -25.00 4.54 -11.51
CA LEU A 357 -26.03 4.65 -10.47
C LEU A 357 -26.40 3.29 -9.87
N GLY A 358 -26.57 2.27 -10.71
CA GLY A 358 -26.88 0.92 -10.25
C GLY A 358 -25.79 0.33 -9.37
N LEU A 359 -24.53 0.48 -9.75
CA LEU A 359 -23.38 -0.03 -9.00
C LEU A 359 -23.16 0.74 -7.68
N GLU A 360 -23.19 2.07 -7.71
CA GLU A 360 -23.01 2.90 -6.51
C GLU A 360 -24.14 2.67 -5.49
N LEU A 361 -25.39 2.47 -5.95
CA LEU A 361 -26.50 2.11 -5.06
C LEU A 361 -26.33 0.73 -4.43
N LEU A 362 -25.80 -0.26 -5.15
CA LEU A 362 -25.48 -1.56 -4.55
C LEU A 362 -24.36 -1.43 -3.51
N ASP A 363 -23.32 -0.65 -3.80
CA ASP A 363 -22.17 -0.44 -2.91
C ASP A 363 -22.56 0.30 -1.62
N ALA A 364 -23.55 1.22 -1.68
CA ALA A 364 -24.15 1.88 -0.51
C ALA A 364 -25.21 1.03 0.21
N GLY A 365 -25.39 -0.24 -0.17
CA GLY A 365 -26.35 -1.16 0.47
C GLY A 365 -27.82 -0.95 0.06
N ARG A 366 -28.11 -0.07 -0.91
CA ARG A 366 -29.46 0.20 -1.45
C ARG A 366 -29.82 -0.81 -2.55
N ALA A 367 -29.77 -2.10 -2.20
CA ALA A 367 -29.83 -3.24 -3.13
C ALA A 367 -31.05 -3.22 -4.08
N ALA A 368 -32.24 -2.89 -3.55
CA ALA A 368 -33.48 -2.86 -4.34
C ALA A 368 -33.42 -1.81 -5.47
N GLU A 369 -32.97 -0.60 -5.17
CA GLU A 369 -32.84 0.48 -6.14
C GLU A 369 -31.72 0.19 -7.15
N GLY A 370 -30.57 -0.31 -6.68
CA GLY A 370 -29.44 -0.68 -7.54
C GLY A 370 -29.82 -1.76 -8.57
N ARG A 371 -30.47 -2.85 -8.12
CA ARG A 371 -31.00 -3.90 -9.02
C ARG A 371 -31.95 -3.35 -10.07
N ALA A 372 -32.85 -2.44 -9.68
CA ALA A 372 -33.81 -1.85 -10.61
C ALA A 372 -33.11 -1.06 -11.72
N GLN A 373 -32.04 -0.33 -11.39
CA GLN A 373 -31.25 0.41 -12.39
C GLN A 373 -30.45 -0.52 -13.30
N LEU A 374 -29.79 -1.55 -12.75
CA LEU A 374 -29.02 -2.50 -13.55
C LEU A 374 -29.90 -3.34 -14.50
N ARG A 375 -31.08 -3.77 -14.04
CA ARG A 375 -32.07 -4.43 -14.92
C ARG A 375 -32.56 -3.50 -16.03
N ARG A 376 -32.76 -2.21 -15.73
CA ARG A 376 -33.11 -1.21 -16.76
C ARG A 376 -31.97 -1.01 -17.75
N TYR A 377 -30.73 -0.95 -17.28
CA TYR A 377 -29.54 -0.85 -18.12
C TYR A 377 -29.42 -2.05 -19.08
N LEU A 378 -29.57 -3.27 -18.57
CA LEU A 378 -29.49 -4.49 -19.38
C LEU A 378 -30.57 -4.66 -20.44
N ARG A 379 -31.70 -3.95 -20.32
CA ARG A 379 -32.76 -4.01 -21.34
C ARG A 379 -32.41 -3.24 -22.62
N SER A 380 -31.54 -2.24 -22.53
CA SER A 380 -31.13 -1.43 -23.69
C SER A 380 -29.67 -1.67 -24.10
N ALA A 381 -28.83 -2.16 -23.17
CA ALA A 381 -27.40 -2.28 -23.39
C ALA A 381 -27.04 -3.36 -24.41
N ALA A 382 -26.16 -3.02 -25.34
CA ALA A 382 -25.51 -3.99 -26.21
C ALA A 382 -24.64 -4.96 -25.40
N PRO A 383 -24.43 -6.21 -25.86
CA PRO A 383 -23.47 -7.13 -25.26
C PRO A 383 -22.08 -6.48 -25.18
N GLY A 384 -21.43 -6.60 -24.01
CA GLY A 384 -20.13 -5.99 -23.78
C GLY A 384 -19.84 -5.81 -22.29
N PRO A 385 -18.68 -5.21 -21.95
CA PRO A 385 -18.17 -5.18 -20.58
C PRO A 385 -19.15 -4.61 -19.55
N GLY A 386 -19.88 -3.55 -19.91
CA GLY A 386 -20.87 -2.96 -19.00
C GLY A 386 -22.06 -3.89 -18.74
N ALA A 387 -22.56 -4.58 -19.77
CA ALA A 387 -23.63 -5.58 -19.64
C ALA A 387 -23.17 -6.80 -18.83
N ASP A 388 -21.92 -7.22 -19.00
CA ASP A 388 -21.34 -8.31 -18.23
C ASP A 388 -21.18 -7.93 -16.75
N VAL A 389 -20.74 -6.71 -16.48
CA VAL A 389 -20.68 -6.15 -15.12
C VAL A 389 -22.07 -6.07 -14.48
N ALA A 390 -23.08 -5.60 -15.21
CA ALA A 390 -24.44 -5.50 -14.70
C ALA A 390 -25.06 -6.87 -14.43
N ARG A 391 -24.88 -7.86 -15.33
CA ARG A 391 -25.36 -9.24 -15.12
C ARG A 391 -24.67 -9.87 -13.91
N ALA A 392 -23.35 -9.76 -13.81
CA ALA A 392 -22.60 -10.28 -12.68
C ALA A 392 -22.99 -9.62 -11.35
N ALA A 393 -23.32 -8.32 -11.35
CA ALA A 393 -23.80 -7.62 -10.17
C ALA A 393 -25.20 -8.11 -9.74
N LEU A 394 -26.12 -8.33 -10.68
CA LEU A 394 -27.45 -8.88 -10.39
C LEU A 394 -27.42 -10.33 -9.92
N GLU A 395 -26.58 -11.18 -10.53
CA GLU A 395 -26.44 -12.60 -10.14
C GLU A 395 -25.85 -12.78 -8.76
N ARG A 396 -24.93 -11.89 -8.35
CA ARG A 396 -24.30 -11.94 -7.03
C ARG A 396 -25.19 -11.38 -5.93
N ASP A 397 -26.07 -10.44 -6.26
CA ASP A 397 -27.05 -9.87 -5.32
C ASP A 397 -28.27 -10.79 -5.12
N ALA A 398 -28.50 -11.75 -6.02
CA ALA A 398 -29.53 -12.77 -5.91
C ALA A 398 -29.12 -13.99 -5.04
N ARG A 399 -27.84 -14.11 -4.69
CA ARG A 399 -27.28 -15.16 -3.82
C ARG A 399 -27.02 -14.60 -2.43
#